data_AF-A0A1F9VHW3-F1
#
_entry.id   AF-A0A1F9VHW3-F1
#
_cell.length_a   1.000
_cell.length_b   1.000
_cell.length_c   1.000
_cell.angle_alpha   90.00
_cell.angle_beta   90.00
_cell.angle_gamma   90.00
#
_symmetry.space_group_name_H-M   'P 1'
#
loop_
_entity.id
_entity.type
_entity.pdbx_description
1 polymer ?
#
loop_
_entity_poly.entity_id
_entity_poly.type
_entity_poly.pdbx_seq_one_letter_code
_entity_poly.pdbx_strand_id
1 'polypeptide(L)'
;MQSNCFAVIFWLVASVSSIFWAVYGWYYEKHLNQKKTDRVYPECLFCLGAAISEFLGSMGGWLVLWIFSKRYMAGAFGNVDIALIVLAIIGISGYSYRLIEVFSNLTKKVKDKYTTTDL
;
A
#
# COMPACT_ATOMS: atom_id res chain seq x y z
N MET A 1 26.40 -20.39 -1.49
CA MET A 1 25.07 -21.05 -1.41
C MET A 1 24.12 -20.43 -0.36
N GLN A 2 24.60 -19.84 0.74
CA GLN A 2 23.76 -19.25 1.81
C GLN A 2 22.86 -18.06 1.37
N SER A 3 23.29 -17.26 0.39
CA SER A 3 22.54 -16.06 -0.05
C SER A 3 21.20 -16.34 -0.74
N ASN A 4 21.03 -17.52 -1.36
CA ASN A 4 19.81 -17.84 -2.11
C ASN A 4 18.67 -18.28 -1.17
N CYS A 5 19.01 -18.99 -0.09
CA CYS A 5 18.03 -19.44 0.88
C CYS A 5 17.37 -18.25 1.61
N PHE A 6 18.16 -17.25 1.99
CA PHE A 6 17.65 -16.03 2.61
C PHE A 6 16.74 -15.23 1.68
N ALA A 7 17.10 -15.11 0.39
CA ALA A 7 16.27 -14.45 -0.60
C ALA A 7 14.92 -15.15 -0.79
N VAL A 8 14.93 -16.50 -0.85
CA VAL A 8 13.70 -17.29 -0.98
C VAL A 8 12.79 -17.11 0.24
N ILE A 9 13.35 -17.20 1.45
CA ILE A 9 12.59 -17.01 2.69
C ILE A 9 12.00 -15.59 2.75
N PHE A 10 12.79 -14.56 2.40
CA PHE A 10 12.32 -13.18 2.36
C PHE A 10 11.11 -13.00 1.43
N TRP A 11 11.19 -13.48 0.19
CA TRP A 11 10.10 -13.36 -0.77
C TRP A 11 8.88 -14.20 -0.40
N LEU A 12 9.09 -15.33 0.28
CA LEU A 12 8.00 -16.14 0.82
C LEU A 12 7.25 -15.40 1.93
N VAL A 13 7.97 -14.79 2.88
CA VAL A 13 7.37 -13.95 3.93
C VAL A 13 6.65 -12.74 3.32
N ALA A 14 7.26 -12.07 2.35
CA ALA A 14 6.66 -10.96 1.63
C ALA A 14 5.35 -11.38 0.93
N SER A 15 5.34 -12.53 0.27
CA SER A 15 4.16 -13.03 -0.43
C SER A 15 3.03 -13.39 0.54
N VAL A 16 3.34 -14.12 1.62
CA VAL A 16 2.34 -14.54 2.62
C VAL A 16 1.72 -13.33 3.34
N SER A 17 2.55 -12.37 3.75
CA SER A 17 2.07 -11.13 4.38
C SER A 17 1.27 -10.26 3.42
N SER A 18 1.64 -10.21 2.14
CA SER A 18 0.87 -9.48 1.12
C SER A 18 -0.49 -10.14 0.84
N ILE A 19 -0.57 -11.47 0.83
CA ILE A 19 -1.84 -12.21 0.73
C ILE A 19 -2.74 -11.89 1.93
N PHE A 20 -2.19 -11.84 3.14
CA PHE A 20 -2.94 -11.47 4.33
C PHE A 20 -3.59 -10.08 4.19
N TRP A 21 -2.85 -9.08 3.69
CA TRP A 21 -3.39 -7.76 3.40
C TRP A 21 -4.42 -7.74 2.27
N ALA A 22 -4.22 -8.54 1.23
CA ALA A 22 -5.19 -8.68 0.15
C ALA A 22 -6.55 -9.20 0.66
N VAL A 23 -6.52 -10.22 1.53
CA VAL A 23 -7.72 -10.78 2.16
C VAL A 23 -8.36 -9.77 3.13
N TYR A 24 -7.54 -9.04 3.89
CA TYR A 24 -8.02 -7.97 4.77
C TYR A 24 -8.74 -6.87 3.97
N GLY A 25 -8.12 -6.38 2.88
CA GLY A 25 -8.71 -5.38 1.99
C GLY A 25 -10.04 -5.85 1.39
N TRP A 26 -10.10 -7.11 0.94
CA TRP A 26 -11.32 -7.72 0.44
C TRP A 26 -12.43 -7.77 1.50
N TYR A 27 -12.12 -8.26 2.70
CA TYR A 27 -13.10 -8.38 3.80
C TYR A 27 -13.60 -7.00 4.27
N TYR A 28 -12.69 -6.03 4.40
CA TYR A 28 -13.01 -4.69 4.85
C TYR A 28 -13.94 -3.96 3.88
N GLU A 29 -13.63 -3.98 2.58
CA GLU A 29 -14.43 -3.32 1.54
C GLU A 29 -15.82 -3.96 1.41
N LYS A 30 -15.91 -5.29 1.56
CA LYS A 30 -17.17 -6.03 1.62
C LYS A 30 -18.05 -5.55 2.80
N HIS A 31 -17.46 -5.36 3.98
CA HIS A 31 -18.20 -4.88 5.15
C HIS A 31 -18.56 -3.40 5.10
N LEU A 32 -17.77 -2.57 4.43
CA LEU A 32 -18.04 -1.14 4.30
C LEU A 32 -19.16 -0.84 3.28
N ASN A 33 -19.17 -1.56 2.16
CA ASN A 33 -20.18 -1.39 1.12
C ASN A 33 -21.54 -1.98 1.49
N GLN A 34 -21.59 -3.02 2.32
CA GLN A 34 -22.83 -3.50 2.94
C GLN A 34 -23.55 -2.42 3.78
N LYS A 35 -22.82 -1.41 4.28
CA LYS A 35 -23.42 -0.30 5.04
C LYS A 35 -23.81 0.90 4.18
N LYS A 36 -23.37 0.98 2.92
CA LYS A 36 -23.40 2.23 2.15
C LYS A 36 -24.39 2.26 0.98
N THR A 37 -24.88 1.16 0.40
CA THR A 37 -25.65 1.32 -0.85
C THR A 37 -26.60 0.18 -1.26
N ASP A 38 -27.87 0.54 -1.43
CA ASP A 38 -28.93 -0.02 -2.30
C ASP A 38 -28.57 -0.01 -3.81
N ARG A 39 -27.28 0.01 -4.19
CA ARG A 39 -26.87 0.04 -5.59
C ARG A 39 -26.25 -1.29 -5.98
N VAL A 40 -26.93 -1.97 -6.90
CA VAL A 40 -26.53 -3.15 -7.67
C VAL A 40 -25.32 -2.84 -8.56
N TYR A 41 -24.19 -2.47 -7.96
CA TYR A 41 -22.90 -2.59 -8.64
C TYR A 41 -22.39 -4.01 -8.42
N PRO A 42 -21.66 -4.61 -9.38
CA PRO A 42 -21.09 -5.93 -9.18
C PRO A 42 -20.03 -5.83 -8.08
N GLU A 43 -20.45 -6.15 -6.84
CA GLU A 43 -19.65 -6.03 -5.61
C GLU A 43 -18.27 -6.67 -5.73
N CYS A 44 -18.14 -7.68 -6.59
CA CYS A 44 -16.91 -8.39 -6.88
C CYS A 44 -15.82 -7.52 -7.54
N LEU A 45 -16.14 -6.54 -8.38
CA LEU A 45 -15.11 -5.82 -9.16
C LEU A 45 -14.32 -4.82 -8.29
N PHE A 46 -15.02 -4.10 -7.41
CA PHE A 46 -14.40 -3.18 -6.45
C PHE A 46 -13.66 -3.94 -5.34
N CYS A 47 -14.25 -5.03 -4.84
CA CYS A 47 -13.60 -5.92 -3.89
C CYS A 47 -12.28 -6.49 -4.42
N LEU A 48 -12.28 -6.92 -5.69
CA LEU A 48 -11.08 -7.41 -6.36
C LEU A 48 -10.04 -6.30 -6.55
N GLY A 49 -10.47 -5.10 -6.91
CA GLY A 49 -9.59 -3.93 -7.01
C GLY A 49 -8.90 -3.59 -5.68
N ALA A 50 -9.65 -3.58 -4.57
CA ALA A 50 -9.11 -3.35 -3.24
C ALA A 50 -8.10 -4.45 -2.84
N ALA A 51 -8.44 -5.72 -3.06
CA ALA A 51 -7.56 -6.84 -2.76
C ALA A 51 -6.23 -6.79 -3.55
N ILE A 52 -6.31 -6.51 -4.85
CA ILE A 52 -5.14 -6.38 -5.73
C ILE A 52 -4.30 -5.16 -5.32
N SER A 53 -4.94 -4.03 -5.00
CA SER A 53 -4.24 -2.82 -4.58
C SER A 53 -3.48 -3.03 -3.27
N GLU A 54 -4.08 -3.71 -2.29
CA GLU A 54 -3.40 -4.01 -1.02
C GLU A 54 -2.27 -5.02 -1.20
N PHE A 55 -2.48 -6.04 -2.03
CA PHE A 55 -1.42 -6.99 -2.39
C PHE A 55 -0.22 -6.29 -3.03
N LEU A 56 -0.45 -5.49 -4.07
CA LEU A 56 0.61 -4.78 -4.80
C LEU A 56 1.28 -3.72 -3.94
N GLY A 57 0.52 -3.03 -3.10
CA GLY A 57 1.05 -2.05 -2.15
C GLY A 57 1.99 -2.68 -1.12
N SER A 58 1.58 -3.82 -0.54
CA SER A 58 2.41 -4.58 0.40
C SER A 58 3.66 -5.14 -0.28
N MET A 59 3.52 -5.76 -1.46
CA MET A 59 4.65 -6.25 -2.26
C MET A 59 5.62 -5.12 -2.64
N GLY A 60 5.10 -3.93 -2.97
CA GLY A 60 5.91 -2.74 -3.22
C GLY A 60 6.70 -2.32 -1.99
N GLY A 61 6.09 -2.32 -0.80
CA GLY A 61 6.79 -2.04 0.46
C GLY A 61 7.93 -3.03 0.75
N TRP A 62 7.71 -4.32 0.52
CA TRP A 62 8.75 -5.36 0.63
C TRP A 62 9.88 -5.18 -0.38
N LEU A 63 9.57 -4.80 -1.63
CA LEU A 63 10.58 -4.48 -2.64
C LEU A 63 11.44 -3.29 -2.22
N VAL A 64 10.82 -2.24 -1.67
CA VAL A 64 11.53 -1.07 -1.13
C VAL A 64 12.45 -1.47 0.02
N LEU A 65 11.99 -2.32 0.94
CA LEU A 65 12.79 -2.84 2.05
C LEU A 65 13.98 -3.68 1.56
N TRP A 66 13.80 -4.45 0.49
CA TRP A 66 14.87 -5.21 -0.15
C TRP A 66 15.95 -4.30 -0.73
N ILE A 67 15.54 -3.24 -1.45
CA ILE A 67 16.44 -2.23 -2.00
C ILE A 67 17.21 -1.51 -0.88
N PHE A 68 16.50 -1.09 0.18
CA PHE A 68 17.10 -0.50 1.36
C PHE A 68 18.14 -1.43 1.99
N SER A 69 17.81 -2.71 2.18
CA SER A 69 18.73 -3.70 2.77
C SER A 69 20.01 -3.84 1.95
N LYS A 70 19.91 -3.85 0.61
CA LYS A 70 21.09 -3.90 -0.28
C LYS A 70 21.95 -2.63 -0.19
N ARG A 71 21.32 -1.46 -0.12
CA ARG A 71 22.03 -0.17 0.04
C ARG A 71 22.72 -0.05 1.40
N TYR A 72 22.04 -0.48 2.46
CA TYR A 72 22.59 -0.51 3.81
C TYR A 72 23.82 -1.43 3.89
N MET A 73 23.76 -2.62 3.31
CA MET A 73 24.92 -3.52 3.23
C MET A 73 26.09 -2.96 2.39
N ALA A 74 25.81 -2.05 1.46
CA ALA A 74 26.84 -1.35 0.68
C ALA A 74 27.45 -0.15 1.43
N GLY A 75 27.09 0.08 2.70
CA GLY A 75 27.62 1.17 3.53
C GLY A 75 27.06 2.55 3.17
N ALA A 76 26.02 2.63 2.33
CA ALA A 76 25.35 3.88 2.01
C ALA A 76 24.20 4.11 3.00
N PHE A 77 24.29 5.17 3.81
CA PHE A 77 23.19 5.63 4.65
C PHE A 77 23.03 7.15 4.51
N GLY A 78 21.88 7.59 4.02
CA GLY A 78 21.53 9.01 3.87
C GLY A 78 20.02 9.24 3.79
N ASN A 79 19.62 10.46 3.41
CA ASN A 79 18.22 10.89 3.37
C ASN A 79 17.34 9.98 2.49
N VAL A 80 17.90 9.41 1.43
CA VAL A 80 17.22 8.44 0.55
C VAL A 80 16.83 7.18 1.31
N ASP A 81 17.69 6.71 2.22
CA ASP A 81 17.46 5.47 2.95
C ASP A 81 16.37 5.64 4.03
N ILE A 82 16.29 6.84 4.63
CA ILE A 82 15.17 7.22 5.50
C ILE A 82 13.85 7.22 4.73
N ALA A 83 13.82 7.81 3.53
CA ALA A 83 12.63 7.81 2.68
C ALA A 83 12.22 6.39 2.26
N LEU A 84 13.18 5.51 1.95
CA LEU A 84 12.92 4.10 1.64
C LEU A 84 12.32 3.36 2.85
N ILE A 85 12.80 3.59 4.08
CA ILE A 85 12.21 2.97 5.28
C ILE A 85 10.75 3.41 5.45
N VAL A 86 10.47 4.72 5.32
CA VAL A 86 9.10 5.25 5.46
C VAL A 86 8.18 4.66 4.39
N LEU A 87 8.62 4.62 3.13
CA LEU A 87 7.87 4.02 2.03
C LEU A 87 7.65 2.50 2.22
N ALA A 88 8.64 1.79 2.74
CA ALA A 88 8.51 0.37 3.07
C ALA A 88 7.45 0.13 4.14
N ILE A 89 7.47 0.91 5.23
CA ILE A 89 6.48 0.82 6.31
C ILE A 89 5.07 1.09 5.77
N ILE A 90 4.91 2.16 4.99
CA ILE A 90 3.62 2.53 4.39
C ILE A 90 3.09 1.42 3.48
N GLY A 91 3.94 0.86 2.61
CA GLY A 91 3.55 -0.22 1.71
C GLY A 91 3.19 -1.50 2.48
N ILE A 92 4.08 -1.97 3.34
CA ILE A 92 3.91 -3.24 4.09
C ILE A 92 2.67 -3.19 4.99
N SER A 93 2.33 -2.03 5.54
CA SER A 93 1.18 -1.86 6.45
C SER A 93 -0.19 -1.84 5.74
N GLY A 94 -0.25 -2.01 4.42
CA GLY A 94 -1.54 -2.10 3.72
C GLY A 94 -2.37 -0.81 3.83
N TYR A 95 -1.69 0.35 3.82
CA TYR A 95 -2.36 1.66 3.74
C TYR A 95 -2.43 2.20 2.32
N SER A 96 -2.00 1.40 1.34
CA SER A 96 -1.76 1.83 -0.03
C SER A 96 -3.04 2.30 -0.72
N TYR A 97 -4.15 1.57 -0.54
CA TYR A 97 -5.45 1.94 -1.09
C TYR A 97 -6.07 3.14 -0.35
N ARG A 98 -5.85 3.26 0.96
CA ARG A 98 -6.36 4.38 1.78
C ARG A 98 -5.62 5.69 1.55
N LEU A 99 -4.35 5.63 1.12
CA LEU A 99 -3.61 6.83 0.76
C LEU A 99 -4.29 7.58 -0.39
N ILE A 100 -4.85 6.89 -1.37
CA ILE A 100 -5.56 7.52 -2.50
C ILE A 100 -6.80 8.28 -2.02
N GLU A 101 -7.56 7.74 -1.05
CA GLU A 101 -8.68 8.45 -0.42
C GLU A 101 -8.21 9.67 0.38
N VAL A 102 -7.12 9.54 1.13
CA VAL A 102 -6.54 10.65 1.89
C VAL A 102 -6.05 11.76 0.96
N PHE A 103 -5.34 11.40 -0.12
CA PHE A 103 -4.85 12.34 -1.13
C PHE A 103 -5.97 13.00 -1.92
N SER A 104 -7.00 12.26 -2.31
CA SER A 104 -8.15 12.84 -3.02
C SER A 104 -8.93 13.81 -2.13
N ASN A 105 -9.11 13.51 -0.84
CA ASN A 105 -9.73 14.41 0.13
C ASN A 105 -8.86 15.65 0.43
N LEU A 106 -7.53 15.49 0.51
CA LEU A 106 -6.59 16.62 0.62
C LEU A 106 -6.64 17.51 -0.62
N THR A 107 -6.60 16.92 -1.81
CA THR A 107 -6.66 17.65 -3.09
C THR A 107 -7.99 18.40 -3.23
N LYS A 108 -9.10 17.80 -2.82
CA LYS A 108 -10.41 18.44 -2.79
C LYS A 108 -10.46 19.61 -1.81
N LYS A 109 -9.99 19.43 -0.58
CA LYS A 109 -9.89 20.53 0.41
C LYS A 109 -8.99 21.67 -0.04
N VAL A 110 -7.87 21.35 -0.67
CA VAL A 110 -6.97 22.34 -1.28
C VAL A 110 -7.70 23.09 -2.39
N LYS A 111 -8.33 22.39 -3.33
CA LYS A 111 -9.10 22.98 -4.41
C LYS A 111 -10.21 23.91 -3.90
N ASP A 112 -10.99 23.48 -2.91
CA ASP A 112 -12.08 24.27 -2.33
C ASP A 112 -11.57 25.55 -1.63
N LYS A 113 -10.38 25.48 -1.01
CA LYS A 113 -9.76 26.63 -0.35
C LYS A 113 -9.22 27.68 -1.33
N TYR A 114 -8.76 27.27 -2.52
CA TYR A 114 -8.27 28.22 -3.54
C TYR A 114 -9.37 28.77 -4.44
N THR A 115 -10.47 28.04 -4.66
CA THR A 115 -11.60 28.51 -5.51
C THR A 115 -12.44 29.61 -4.82
N THR A 116 -12.32 29.77 -3.50
CA THR A 116 -13.06 30.77 -2.71
C THR A 116 -12.30 32.10 -2.52
N THR A 117 -11.06 32.21 -3.01
CA THR A 117 -10.24 33.43 -2.83
C THR A 117 -10.23 34.35 -4.07
N ASP A 118 -10.87 33.92 -5.16
CA ASP A 118 -10.96 34.66 -6.43
C ASP A 118 -12.36 35.27 -6.70
N LEU A 119 -13.17 35.46 -5.65
CA LEU A 119 -14.46 36.18 -5.65
C LEU A 119 -14.44 37.29 -4.59
#